data_AF-A0A371MJB4-F1
#
_entry.id   AF-A0A371MJB4-F1
#
_cell.length_a   1.000
_cell.length_b   1.000
_cell.length_c   1.000
_cell.angle_alpha   90.00
_cell.angle_beta   90.00
_cell.angle_gamma   90.00
#
_symmetry.space_group_name_H-M   'P 1'
#
loop_
_entity.id
_entity.type
_entity.pdbx_description
1 polymer ?
#
loop_
_entity_poly.entity_id
_entity_poly.type
_entity_poly.pdbx_seq_one_letter_code
_entity_poly.pdbx_strand_id
1 'polypeptide(L)'
;MSEQRVTFNGDTRVLYRQAVRTPLPDEDAERLFHENMMNIADAQERKADMLADPDISLLEAYETQLEGIAKSYKRRCRHIAGDDYEKIAMAYNRGERDDRVGALTAYYFEGLWRMQQRITVTDMLFFPIILRYPDCFTVNIRFASGHTTTESVLYESPEHSTEELDGEYAERYYNESLYSQKEAAEYIRDTAEIIREEFPGPDESTFEERQYGGITSAGGRKGPVFSSMLKRVEPDPNRFSEPVDEPTLVEEGEEARRTERELLPEGAIVL
;
A
#
# COMPACT_ATOMS: atom_id res chain seq x y z
N MET A 1 -32.61 12.49 -18.62
CA MET A 1 -31.27 12.69 -19.20
C MET A 1 -30.33 11.83 -18.37
N SER A 2 -30.04 10.61 -18.81
CA SER A 2 -29.21 9.69 -18.04
C SER A 2 -27.75 10.13 -18.14
N GLU A 3 -27.15 10.51 -17.02
CA GLU A 3 -25.69 10.61 -16.90
C GLU A 3 -25.12 9.23 -17.25
N GLN A 4 -24.48 9.13 -18.42
CA GLN A 4 -23.59 8.02 -18.70
C GLN A 4 -22.48 8.10 -17.65
N ARG A 5 -22.52 7.23 -16.65
CA ARG A 5 -21.36 6.90 -15.83
C ARG A 5 -20.28 6.41 -16.79
N VAL A 6 -19.35 7.31 -17.14
CA VAL A 6 -18.16 6.94 -17.89
C VAL A 6 -17.36 6.03 -16.97
N THR A 7 -17.39 4.73 -17.27
CA THR A 7 -16.62 3.72 -16.54
C THR A 7 -15.14 4.01 -16.73
N PHE A 8 -14.45 4.31 -15.64
CA PHE A 8 -13.00 4.45 -15.63
C PHE A 8 -12.37 3.06 -15.88
N ASN A 9 -11.78 2.87 -17.04
CA ASN A 9 -10.94 1.72 -17.37
C ASN A 9 -9.49 2.16 -17.12
N GLY A 10 -8.98 1.93 -15.90
CA GLY A 10 -7.74 2.55 -15.42
C GLY A 10 -6.56 2.51 -16.40
N ASP A 11 -5.74 3.56 -16.40
CA ASP A 11 -4.52 3.64 -17.21
C ASP A 11 -3.35 3.08 -16.39
N THR A 12 -2.80 1.93 -16.78
CA THR A 12 -1.64 1.35 -16.10
C THR A 12 -0.38 2.20 -16.27
N ARG A 13 -0.33 3.08 -17.29
CA ARG A 13 0.88 3.84 -17.63
C ARG A 13 1.31 4.81 -16.56
N VAL A 14 0.37 5.39 -15.81
CA VAL A 14 0.72 6.36 -14.76
C VAL A 14 1.34 5.70 -13.53
N LEU A 15 1.06 4.41 -13.26
CA LEU A 15 1.74 3.69 -12.17
C LEU A 15 3.04 3.03 -12.64
N TYR A 16 3.08 2.60 -13.90
CA TYR A 16 4.14 1.76 -14.43
C TYR A 16 5.53 2.39 -14.28
N ARG A 17 6.33 1.82 -13.38
CA ARG A 17 7.69 2.25 -13.05
C ARG A 17 7.79 3.70 -12.60
N GLN A 18 6.75 4.22 -11.94
CA GLN A 18 6.70 5.58 -11.44
C GLN A 18 6.52 5.63 -9.92
N ALA A 19 7.15 6.63 -9.32
CA ALA A 19 7.01 7.00 -7.92
C ALA A 19 6.67 8.47 -7.78
N VAL A 20 6.00 8.85 -6.69
CA VAL A 20 5.84 10.26 -6.32
C VAL A 20 6.95 10.63 -5.35
N ARG A 21 7.83 11.56 -5.73
CA ARG A 21 8.79 12.21 -4.85
C ARG A 21 8.11 13.41 -4.20
N THR A 22 8.10 13.48 -2.88
CA THR A 22 7.47 14.54 -2.08
C THR A 22 8.53 15.25 -1.24
N PRO A 23 8.61 16.58 -1.28
CA PRO A 23 9.58 17.35 -0.49
C PRO A 23 9.32 17.26 1.01
N LEU A 24 10.40 17.34 1.80
CA LEU A 24 10.43 17.55 3.24
C LEU A 24 11.27 18.81 3.52
N PRO A 25 10.74 20.02 3.24
CA PRO A 25 11.53 21.26 3.26
C PRO A 25 11.90 21.73 4.67
N ASP A 26 11.18 21.26 5.69
CA ASP A 26 11.33 21.69 7.08
C ASP A 26 10.85 20.60 8.06
N GLU A 27 11.09 20.83 9.36
CA GLU A 27 10.70 19.90 10.42
C GLU A 27 9.18 19.72 10.52
N ASP A 28 8.36 20.69 10.11
CA ASP A 28 6.90 20.54 10.11
C ASP A 28 6.46 19.53 9.05
N ALA A 29 7.06 19.57 7.86
CA ALA A 29 6.85 18.57 6.84
C ALA A 29 7.35 17.19 7.28
N GLU A 30 8.48 17.12 7.97
CA GLU A 30 8.98 15.87 8.57
C GLU A 30 8.02 15.32 9.63
N ARG A 31 7.48 16.16 10.53
CA ARG A 31 6.46 15.77 11.52
C ARG A 31 5.22 15.20 10.84
N LEU A 32 4.70 15.88 9.82
CA LEU A 32 3.53 15.40 9.06
C LEU A 32 3.79 14.05 8.37
N PHE A 33 5.00 13.84 7.85
CA PHE A 33 5.38 12.56 7.26
C PHE A 33 5.46 11.46 8.33
N HIS A 34 6.13 11.72 9.45
CA HIS A 34 6.19 10.81 10.59
C HIS A 34 4.79 10.43 11.11
N GLU A 35 3.92 11.41 11.34
CA GLU A 35 2.52 11.17 11.75
C GLU A 35 1.79 10.27 10.75
N ASN A 36 1.99 10.47 9.45
CA ASN A 36 1.41 9.61 8.43
C ASN A 36 1.95 8.17 8.53
N MET A 37 3.24 7.99 8.80
CA MET A 37 3.83 6.66 9.00
C MET A 37 3.33 5.99 10.28
N MET A 38 3.17 6.73 11.39
CA MET A 38 2.56 6.20 12.62
C MET A 38 1.12 5.76 12.39
N ASN A 39 0.33 6.53 11.63
CA ASN A 39 -1.03 6.11 11.25
C ASN A 39 -1.06 4.80 10.45
N ILE A 40 -0.04 4.53 9.63
CA ILE A 40 0.11 3.26 8.90
C ILE A 40 0.49 2.13 9.87
N ALA A 41 1.41 2.37 10.80
CA ALA A 41 1.79 1.40 11.84
C ALA A 41 0.58 1.01 12.71
N ASP A 42 -0.16 1.99 13.22
CA ASP A 42 -1.35 1.75 14.03
C ASP A 42 -2.45 1.03 13.23
N ALA A 43 -2.51 1.23 11.91
CA ALA A 43 -3.44 0.48 11.05
C ALA A 43 -3.05 -1.00 10.92
N GLN A 44 -1.76 -1.33 10.94
CA GLN A 44 -1.30 -2.72 10.98
C GLN A 44 -1.64 -3.37 12.32
N GLU A 45 -1.41 -2.67 13.44
CA GLU A 45 -1.76 -3.19 14.77
C GLU A 45 -3.26 -3.39 14.93
N ARG A 46 -4.08 -2.43 14.52
CA ARG A 46 -5.55 -2.61 14.52
C ARG A 46 -5.96 -3.82 13.69
N LYS A 47 -5.34 -4.05 12.53
CA LYS A 47 -5.60 -5.24 11.72
C LYS A 47 -5.19 -6.52 12.46
N ALA A 48 -4.03 -6.53 13.12
CA ALA A 48 -3.58 -7.67 13.92
C ALA A 48 -4.56 -7.97 15.06
N ASP A 49 -5.04 -6.94 15.77
CA ASP A 49 -6.02 -7.11 16.85
C ASP A 49 -7.34 -7.70 16.32
N MET A 50 -7.82 -7.22 15.16
CA MET A 50 -9.01 -7.76 14.50
C MET A 50 -8.82 -9.21 14.04
N LEU A 51 -7.64 -9.58 13.53
CA LEU A 51 -7.36 -10.97 13.11
C LEU A 51 -7.20 -11.94 14.29
N ALA A 52 -6.81 -11.44 15.46
CA ALA A 52 -6.69 -12.26 16.66
C ALA A 52 -8.04 -12.51 17.36
N ASP A 53 -9.05 -11.67 17.07
CA ASP A 53 -10.39 -11.75 17.63
C ASP A 53 -11.27 -12.71 16.81
N PRO A 54 -11.67 -13.88 17.36
CA PRO A 54 -12.51 -14.84 16.64
C PRO A 54 -13.93 -14.35 16.37
N ASP A 55 -14.39 -13.28 17.05
CA ASP A 55 -15.71 -12.70 16.86
C ASP A 55 -15.73 -11.69 15.70
N ILE A 56 -14.56 -11.31 15.17
CA ILE A 56 -14.43 -10.40 14.01
C ILE A 56 -14.13 -11.22 12.76
N SER A 57 -14.95 -11.04 11.72
CA SER A 57 -14.70 -11.70 10.44
C SER A 57 -13.42 -11.19 9.78
N LEU A 58 -12.72 -12.07 9.08
CA LEU A 58 -11.54 -11.68 8.31
C LEU A 58 -11.89 -10.65 7.23
N LEU A 59 -13.09 -10.76 6.64
CA LEU A 59 -13.60 -9.78 5.68
C LEU A 59 -13.64 -8.38 6.28
N GLU A 60 -14.20 -8.24 7.50
CA GLU A 60 -14.32 -6.96 8.20
C GLU A 60 -12.94 -6.36 8.51
N ALA A 61 -11.99 -7.17 8.99
CA ALA A 61 -10.61 -6.74 9.22
C ALA A 61 -9.95 -6.20 7.94
N TYR A 62 -10.20 -6.86 6.82
CA TYR A 62 -9.64 -6.50 5.52
C TYR A 62 -10.30 -5.26 4.92
N GLU A 63 -11.63 -5.14 4.99
CA GLU A 63 -12.38 -3.97 4.53
C GLU A 63 -11.99 -2.72 5.33
N THR A 64 -11.86 -2.83 6.65
CA THR A 64 -11.43 -1.74 7.53
C THR A 64 -10.04 -1.21 7.16
N GLN A 65 -9.09 -2.11 6.86
CA GLN A 65 -7.76 -1.71 6.38
C GLN A 65 -7.85 -0.95 5.05
N LEU A 66 -8.62 -1.47 4.09
CA LEU A 66 -8.76 -0.86 2.77
C LEU A 66 -9.45 0.51 2.83
N GLU A 67 -10.45 0.68 3.68
CA GLU A 67 -11.10 1.98 3.91
C GLU A 67 -10.11 3.03 4.42
N GLY A 68 -9.21 2.63 5.34
CA GLY A 68 -8.14 3.49 5.85
C GLY A 68 -7.20 3.96 4.74
N ILE A 69 -6.70 3.04 3.91
CA ILE A 69 -5.81 3.36 2.80
C ILE A 69 -6.55 4.23 1.76
N ALA A 70 -7.80 3.88 1.43
CA ALA A 70 -8.62 4.64 0.49
C ALA A 70 -8.87 6.08 0.95
N LYS A 71 -9.12 6.28 2.25
CA LYS A 71 -9.27 7.61 2.84
C LYS A 71 -7.99 8.43 2.75
N SER A 72 -6.83 7.81 2.98
CA SER A 72 -5.52 8.46 2.82
C SER A 72 -5.31 8.96 1.38
N TYR A 73 -5.56 8.10 0.38
CA TYR A 73 -5.37 8.48 -1.02
C TYR A 73 -6.36 9.55 -1.47
N LYS A 74 -7.63 9.47 -1.05
CA LYS A 74 -8.62 10.53 -1.30
C LYS A 74 -8.19 11.87 -0.70
N ARG A 75 -7.68 11.87 0.54
CA ARG A 75 -7.15 13.08 1.19
C ARG A 75 -5.98 13.67 0.39
N ARG A 76 -5.07 12.82 -0.10
CA ARG A 76 -3.94 13.24 -0.94
C ARG A 76 -4.40 13.84 -2.28
N CYS A 77 -5.33 13.20 -2.98
CA CYS A 77 -5.91 13.73 -4.21
C CYS A 77 -6.57 15.10 -3.99
N ARG A 78 -7.36 15.25 -2.92
CA ARG A 78 -7.99 16.54 -2.56
C ARG A 78 -6.95 17.62 -2.23
N HIS A 79 -5.87 17.26 -1.55
CA HIS A 79 -4.80 18.20 -1.25
C HIS A 79 -4.10 18.71 -2.53
N ILE A 80 -3.94 17.85 -3.53
CA ILE A 80 -3.26 18.18 -4.80
C ILE A 80 -4.16 18.96 -5.75
N ALA A 81 -5.42 18.55 -5.90
CA ALA A 81 -6.31 18.97 -6.98
C ALA A 81 -7.66 19.55 -6.52
N GLY A 82 -7.89 19.66 -5.20
CA GLY A 82 -9.18 20.08 -4.63
C GLY A 82 -10.27 19.02 -4.80
N ASP A 83 -11.53 19.41 -4.59
CA ASP A 83 -12.67 18.48 -4.66
C ASP A 83 -12.96 17.94 -6.08
N ASP A 84 -12.46 18.62 -7.12
CA ASP A 84 -12.57 18.19 -8.52
C ASP A 84 -11.49 17.16 -8.94
N TYR A 85 -10.77 16.56 -7.97
CA TYR A 85 -9.66 15.63 -8.25
C TYR A 85 -10.04 14.49 -9.21
N GLU A 86 -11.27 13.97 -9.15
CA GLU A 86 -11.74 12.91 -10.05
C GLU A 86 -11.78 13.38 -11.50
N LYS A 87 -12.32 14.59 -11.74
CA LYS A 87 -12.37 15.18 -13.09
C LYS A 87 -10.97 15.45 -13.62
N ILE A 88 -10.07 15.93 -12.76
CA ILE A 88 -8.67 16.21 -13.12
C ILE A 88 -7.93 14.92 -13.50
N ALA A 89 -8.06 13.85 -12.70
CA ALA A 89 -7.48 12.55 -13.02
C ALA A 89 -8.04 11.98 -14.34
N MET A 90 -9.36 12.08 -14.57
CA MET A 90 -9.96 11.61 -15.81
C MET A 90 -9.50 12.42 -17.03
N ALA A 91 -9.37 13.75 -16.91
CA ALA A 91 -8.87 14.59 -18.00
C ALA A 91 -7.42 14.22 -18.36
N TYR A 92 -6.57 13.95 -17.36
CA TYR A 92 -5.20 13.49 -17.60
C TYR A 92 -5.19 12.14 -18.33
N ASN A 93 -5.95 11.16 -17.85
CA ASN A 93 -6.01 9.83 -18.46
C ASN A 93 -6.61 9.81 -19.88
N ARG A 94 -7.40 10.83 -20.24
CA ARG A 94 -7.91 11.02 -21.61
C ARG A 94 -6.96 11.78 -22.53
N GLY A 95 -5.82 12.25 -22.02
CA GLY A 95 -4.90 13.14 -22.74
C GLY A 95 -5.46 14.54 -22.96
N GLU A 96 -6.53 14.92 -22.25
CA GLU A 96 -7.12 16.26 -22.28
C GLU A 96 -6.35 17.25 -21.38
N ARG A 97 -5.47 16.72 -20.53
CA ARG A 97 -4.62 17.47 -19.59
C ARG A 97 -3.25 16.80 -19.50
N ASP A 98 -2.19 17.59 -19.43
CA ASP A 98 -0.80 17.11 -19.32
C ASP A 98 0.02 18.05 -18.44
N ASP A 99 -0.40 18.22 -17.19
CA ASP A 99 0.33 19.00 -16.20
C ASP A 99 0.61 18.19 -14.93
N ARG A 100 1.55 18.69 -14.12
CA ARG A 100 2.02 18.05 -12.88
C ARG A 100 0.86 17.68 -11.94
N VAL A 101 -0.11 18.57 -11.78
CA VAL A 101 -1.29 18.33 -10.94
C VAL A 101 -2.13 17.18 -11.50
N GLY A 102 -2.39 17.17 -12.81
CA GLY A 102 -3.08 16.09 -13.50
C GLY A 102 -2.39 14.74 -13.31
N ALA A 103 -1.08 14.70 -13.54
CA ALA A 103 -0.30 13.47 -13.46
C ALA A 103 -0.27 12.89 -12.04
N LEU A 104 0.00 13.71 -11.02
CA LEU A 104 0.00 13.27 -9.61
C LEU A 104 -1.39 12.84 -9.15
N THR A 105 -2.43 13.56 -9.56
CA THR A 105 -3.80 13.21 -9.19
C THR A 105 -4.21 11.90 -9.85
N ALA A 106 -3.86 11.70 -11.12
CA ALA A 106 -4.07 10.44 -11.83
C ALA A 106 -3.32 9.28 -11.16
N TYR A 107 -2.08 9.48 -10.71
CA TYR A 107 -1.29 8.48 -9.99
C TYR A 107 -2.00 7.94 -8.75
N TYR A 108 -2.39 8.81 -7.82
CA TYR A 108 -3.07 8.39 -6.59
C TYR A 108 -4.50 7.90 -6.85
N PHE A 109 -5.20 8.50 -7.82
CA PHE A 109 -6.55 8.08 -8.18
C PHE A 109 -6.57 6.68 -8.80
N GLU A 110 -5.61 6.38 -9.66
CA GLU A 110 -5.43 5.05 -10.24
C GLU A 110 -5.06 4.01 -9.17
N GLY A 111 -4.14 4.35 -8.26
CA GLY A 111 -3.83 3.51 -7.11
C GLY A 111 -5.06 3.20 -6.25
N LEU A 112 -5.88 4.21 -5.97
CA LEU A 112 -7.16 4.06 -5.26
C LEU A 112 -8.11 3.11 -5.99
N TRP A 113 -8.29 3.31 -7.30
CA TRP A 113 -9.18 2.49 -8.11
C TRP A 113 -8.73 1.01 -8.11
N ARG A 114 -7.44 0.73 -8.28
CA ARG A 114 -6.89 -0.63 -8.24
C ARG A 114 -7.05 -1.30 -6.87
N MET A 115 -6.84 -0.57 -5.78
CA MET A 115 -7.10 -1.11 -4.43
C MET A 115 -8.56 -1.47 -4.22
N GLN A 116 -9.51 -0.71 -4.78
CA GLN A 116 -10.92 -1.04 -4.72
C GLN A 116 -11.25 -2.29 -5.55
N GLN A 117 -10.62 -2.46 -6.72
CA GLN A 117 -10.76 -3.69 -7.52
C GLN A 117 -10.22 -4.93 -6.78
N ARG A 118 -9.19 -4.79 -5.95
CA ARG A 118 -8.59 -5.91 -5.18
C ARG A 118 -9.57 -6.62 -4.23
N ILE A 119 -10.68 -5.99 -3.83
CA ILE A 119 -11.73 -6.66 -3.03
C ILE A 119 -12.37 -7.79 -3.83
N THR A 120 -12.67 -7.52 -5.10
CA THR A 120 -13.41 -8.42 -5.99
C THR A 120 -12.52 -9.26 -6.91
N VAL A 121 -11.30 -8.81 -7.19
CA VAL A 121 -10.33 -9.49 -8.05
C VAL A 121 -9.39 -10.36 -7.22
N THR A 122 -9.53 -11.68 -7.36
CA THR A 122 -8.54 -12.66 -6.87
C THR A 122 -7.24 -12.55 -7.68
N ASP A 123 -6.09 -12.82 -7.04
CA ASP A 123 -4.76 -12.81 -7.67
C ASP A 123 -4.21 -11.43 -8.09
N MET A 124 -4.47 -10.40 -7.26
CA MET A 124 -3.76 -9.12 -7.31
C MET A 124 -3.06 -8.80 -5.98
N LEU A 125 -1.75 -8.59 -6.03
CA LEU A 125 -0.91 -8.24 -4.89
C LEU A 125 -0.68 -6.73 -4.89
N PHE A 126 -1.10 -6.04 -3.84
CA PHE A 126 -0.70 -4.66 -3.60
C PHE A 126 0.68 -4.65 -2.95
N PHE A 127 1.66 -4.00 -3.57
CA PHE A 127 3.08 -4.12 -3.21
C PHE A 127 3.82 -2.76 -3.16
N PRO A 128 3.33 -1.78 -2.38
CA PRO A 128 3.94 -0.46 -2.36
C PRO A 128 5.30 -0.46 -1.65
N ILE A 129 6.14 0.50 -2.05
CA ILE A 129 7.40 0.83 -1.38
C ILE A 129 7.42 2.33 -1.02
N ILE A 130 7.87 2.63 0.19
CA ILE A 130 7.99 3.99 0.73
C ILE A 130 9.42 4.16 1.22
N LEU A 131 10.13 5.16 0.72
CA LEU A 131 11.53 5.43 1.06
C LEU A 131 11.69 6.89 1.48
N ARG A 132 12.39 7.13 2.57
CA ARG A 132 12.79 8.45 3.06
C ARG A 132 14.23 8.76 2.65
N TYR A 133 14.44 10.01 2.29
CA TYR A 133 15.71 10.64 1.95
C TYR A 133 15.85 11.94 2.77
N PRO A 134 17.05 12.57 2.80
CA PRO A 134 17.31 13.72 3.65
C PRO A 134 16.33 14.89 3.47
N ASP A 135 15.88 15.15 2.25
CA ASP A 135 15.05 16.31 1.89
C ASP A 135 13.68 15.92 1.27
N CYS A 136 13.38 14.63 1.19
CA CYS A 136 12.17 14.15 0.53
C CYS A 136 11.83 12.70 0.91
N PHE A 137 10.68 12.23 0.49
CA PHE A 137 10.35 10.80 0.48
C PHE A 137 9.73 10.40 -0.87
N THR A 138 9.83 9.13 -1.21
CA THR A 138 9.15 8.56 -2.36
C THR A 138 8.06 7.58 -1.93
N VAL A 139 6.95 7.59 -2.66
CA VAL A 139 5.91 6.57 -2.58
C VAL A 139 5.75 5.97 -3.96
N ASN A 140 6.03 4.68 -4.08
CA ASN A 140 5.84 3.93 -5.30
C ASN A 140 4.73 2.90 -5.09
N ILE A 141 3.55 3.24 -5.59
CA ILE A 141 2.35 2.42 -5.62
C ILE A 141 2.53 1.40 -6.74
N ARG A 142 2.57 0.12 -6.38
CA ARG A 142 2.76 -0.98 -7.32
C ARG A 142 1.75 -2.07 -7.08
N PHE A 143 1.41 -2.77 -8.15
CA PHE A 143 0.60 -3.99 -8.09
C PHE A 143 1.33 -5.10 -8.83
N ALA A 144 1.27 -6.32 -8.31
CA ALA A 144 1.82 -7.48 -9.00
C ALA A 144 0.74 -8.53 -9.26
N SER A 145 0.89 -9.29 -10.34
CA SER A 145 0.08 -10.48 -10.57
C SER A 145 0.33 -11.52 -9.47
N GLY A 146 -0.72 -12.23 -9.06
CA GLY A 146 -0.65 -13.19 -7.97
C GLY A 146 -1.09 -12.55 -6.65
N HIS A 147 -0.99 -13.30 -5.55
CA HIS A 147 -1.54 -12.87 -4.27
C HIS A 147 -0.54 -12.93 -3.13
N THR A 148 0.72 -13.32 -3.36
CA THR A 148 1.71 -13.50 -2.29
C THR A 148 3.11 -13.14 -2.76
N THR A 149 3.96 -12.78 -1.82
CA THR A 149 5.42 -12.77 -2.00
C THR A 149 6.01 -14.12 -1.57
N THR A 150 7.30 -14.33 -1.81
CA THR A 150 8.06 -15.49 -1.31
C THR A 150 8.20 -15.50 0.22
N GLU A 151 7.92 -14.38 0.89
CA GLU A 151 8.10 -14.19 2.33
C GLU A 151 6.81 -13.78 3.06
N SER A 152 5.66 -13.86 2.41
CA SER A 152 4.40 -13.52 3.06
C SER A 152 3.98 -14.57 4.08
N VAL A 153 3.45 -14.11 5.21
CA VAL A 153 2.61 -14.95 6.06
C VAL A 153 1.28 -15.18 5.34
N LEU A 154 0.82 -16.43 5.37
CA LEU A 154 -0.44 -16.86 4.77
C LEU A 154 -1.44 -17.20 5.87
N TYR A 155 -2.69 -16.83 5.66
CA TYR A 155 -3.77 -17.11 6.59
C TYR A 155 -5.09 -17.25 5.83
N GLU A 156 -5.99 -18.08 6.33
CA GLU A 156 -7.19 -18.47 5.61
C GLU A 156 -8.47 -17.91 6.22
N SER A 157 -9.49 -17.73 5.39
CA SER A 157 -10.83 -17.33 5.80
C SER A 157 -11.87 -18.39 5.39
N PRO A 158 -12.51 -19.07 6.37
CA PRO A 158 -13.52 -20.08 6.09
C PRO A 158 -14.70 -19.56 5.26
N GLU A 159 -15.07 -18.29 5.50
CA GLU A 159 -16.17 -17.60 4.81
C GLU A 159 -15.92 -17.40 3.31
N HIS A 160 -14.65 -17.46 2.90
CA HIS A 160 -14.22 -17.32 1.52
C HIS A 160 -13.92 -18.66 0.85
N SER A 161 -14.15 -19.78 1.54
CA SER A 161 -14.07 -21.11 0.94
C SER A 161 -15.28 -21.35 0.04
N THR A 162 -15.02 -21.89 -1.15
CA THR A 162 -16.06 -22.33 -2.09
C THR A 162 -16.43 -23.80 -1.91
N GLU A 163 -15.77 -24.50 -0.98
CA GLU A 163 -15.99 -25.92 -0.73
C GLU A 163 -17.11 -26.12 0.29
N GLU A 164 -18.07 -26.98 -0.06
CA GLU A 164 -19.06 -27.47 0.89
C GLU A 164 -18.44 -28.60 1.72
N LEU A 165 -17.91 -28.24 2.89
CA LEU A 165 -17.36 -29.20 3.85
C LEU A 165 -18.48 -29.76 4.73
N ASP A 166 -18.41 -31.06 5.06
CA ASP A 166 -19.31 -31.63 6.05
C ASP A 166 -19.01 -31.09 7.47
N GLY A 167 -19.89 -31.35 8.43
CA GLY A 167 -19.85 -30.70 9.74
C GLY A 167 -18.54 -30.89 10.52
N GLU A 168 -17.91 -32.06 10.44
CA GLU A 168 -16.66 -32.32 11.18
C GLU A 168 -15.47 -31.67 10.47
N TYR A 169 -15.40 -31.75 9.13
CA TYR A 169 -14.34 -31.08 8.37
C TYR A 169 -14.48 -29.56 8.38
N ALA A 170 -15.71 -29.02 8.38
CA ALA A 170 -15.97 -27.58 8.47
C ALA A 170 -15.52 -27.01 9.82
N GLU A 171 -15.82 -27.69 10.93
CA GLU A 171 -15.38 -27.27 12.27
C GLU A 171 -13.85 -27.31 12.38
N ARG A 172 -13.23 -28.37 11.86
CA ARG A 172 -11.77 -28.47 11.84
C ARG A 172 -11.14 -27.35 11.02
N TYR A 173 -11.62 -27.12 9.80
CA TYR A 173 -11.11 -26.09 8.91
C TYR A 173 -11.27 -24.68 9.50
N TYR A 174 -12.39 -24.43 10.17
CA TYR A 174 -12.63 -23.18 10.90
C TYR A 174 -11.57 -22.96 11.99
N ASN A 175 -11.30 -23.98 12.82
CA ASN A 175 -10.30 -23.89 13.88
C ASN A 175 -8.87 -23.74 13.34
N GLU A 176 -8.51 -24.45 12.27
CA GLU A 176 -7.21 -24.31 11.59
C GLU A 176 -7.05 -22.91 10.98
N SER A 177 -8.12 -22.35 10.42
CA SER A 177 -8.12 -20.98 9.89
C SER A 177 -7.94 -19.95 11.01
N LEU A 178 -8.67 -20.05 12.12
CA LEU A 178 -8.49 -19.18 13.29
C LEU A 178 -7.06 -19.25 13.85
N TYR A 179 -6.47 -20.44 13.86
CA TYR A 179 -5.07 -20.60 14.27
C TYR A 179 -4.13 -19.84 13.33
N SER A 180 -4.26 -20.02 12.01
CA SER A 180 -3.43 -19.30 11.03
C SER A 180 -3.61 -17.77 11.09
N GLN A 181 -4.83 -17.29 11.38
CA GLN A 181 -5.13 -15.87 11.54
C GLN A 181 -4.44 -15.29 12.77
N LYS A 182 -4.37 -16.03 13.88
CA LYS A 182 -3.63 -15.61 15.08
C LYS A 182 -2.13 -15.55 14.85
N GLU A 183 -1.55 -16.54 14.16
CA GLU A 183 -0.12 -16.49 13.79
C GLU A 183 0.18 -15.29 12.86
N ALA A 184 -0.71 -15.03 11.89
CA ALA A 184 -0.59 -13.85 11.04
C ALA A 184 -0.77 -12.54 11.81
N ALA A 185 -1.66 -12.49 12.81
CA ALA A 185 -1.84 -11.34 13.68
C ALA A 185 -0.56 -11.02 14.47
N GLU A 186 0.10 -12.03 15.04
CA GLU A 186 1.39 -11.86 15.72
C GLU A 186 2.44 -11.27 14.77
N TYR A 187 2.60 -11.87 13.58
CA TYR A 187 3.52 -11.35 12.56
C TYR A 187 3.21 -9.90 12.14
N ILE A 188 1.94 -9.57 11.90
CA ILE A 188 1.53 -8.22 11.48
C ILE A 188 1.79 -7.20 12.60
N ARG A 189 1.54 -7.57 13.86
CA ARG A 189 1.82 -6.72 15.02
C ARG A 189 3.32 -6.46 15.15
N ASP A 190 4.13 -7.51 15.07
CA ASP A 190 5.59 -7.38 15.19
C ASP A 190 6.19 -6.54 14.05
N THR A 191 5.66 -6.68 12.84
CA THR A 191 6.14 -5.91 11.69
C THR A 191 5.64 -4.46 11.65
N ALA A 192 4.63 -4.09 12.44
CA ALA A 192 4.24 -2.68 12.59
C ALA A 192 5.36 -1.85 13.23
N GLU A 193 6.14 -2.45 14.13
CA GLU A 193 7.27 -1.79 14.80
C GLU A 193 8.37 -1.40 13.81
N ILE A 194 8.54 -2.16 12.72
CA ILE A 194 9.47 -1.80 11.64
C ILE A 194 9.17 -0.40 11.10
N ILE A 195 7.89 -0.03 10.97
CA ILE A 195 7.52 1.31 10.48
C ILE A 195 7.94 2.38 11.49
N ARG A 196 7.80 2.11 12.79
CA ARG A 196 8.16 3.08 13.83
C ARG A 196 9.66 3.33 13.87
N GLU A 197 10.44 2.26 13.76
CA GLU A 197 11.90 2.32 13.73
C GLU A 197 12.46 2.97 12.46
N GLU A 198 11.87 2.69 11.28
CA GLU A 198 12.35 3.24 10.00
C GLU A 198 11.96 4.71 9.78
N PHE A 199 10.97 5.22 10.50
CA PHE A 199 10.49 6.60 10.32
C PHE A 199 10.39 7.36 11.65
N PRO A 200 11.51 7.55 12.39
CA PRO A 200 11.50 8.27 13.66
C PRO A 200 11.17 9.76 13.46
N GLY A 201 10.53 10.34 14.46
CA GLY A 201 10.09 11.73 14.45
C GLY A 201 11.24 12.72 14.69
N PRO A 202 11.17 13.94 14.12
CA PRO A 202 12.22 14.96 14.31
C PRO A 202 12.36 15.45 15.75
N ASP A 203 11.33 15.25 16.59
CA ASP A 203 11.33 15.65 18.00
C ASP A 203 12.01 14.60 18.90
N GLU A 204 12.25 13.39 18.40
CA GLU A 204 12.71 12.23 19.17
C GLU A 204 14.08 11.70 18.72
N SER A 205 14.58 12.10 17.55
CA SER A 205 15.85 11.65 16.99
C SER A 205 16.63 12.75 16.27
N THR A 206 17.94 12.56 16.12
CA THR A 206 18.76 13.52 15.35
C THR A 206 18.49 13.39 13.85
N PHE A 207 18.91 14.40 13.08
CA PHE A 207 18.73 14.36 11.63
C PHE A 207 19.48 13.17 11.02
N GLU A 208 20.69 12.91 11.50
CA GLU A 208 21.53 11.81 11.01
C GLU A 208 20.90 10.44 11.21
N GLU A 209 20.13 10.26 12.29
CA GLU A 209 19.43 9.02 12.62
C GLU A 209 18.16 8.81 11.78
N ARG A 210 17.52 9.90 11.32
CA ARG A 210 16.21 9.84 10.64
C ARG A 210 16.24 10.15 9.15
N GLN A 211 17.34 10.66 8.61
CA GLN A 211 17.44 11.14 7.23
C GLN A 211 17.22 10.03 6.17
N TYR A 212 17.35 8.76 6.55
CA TYR A 212 17.04 7.61 5.69
C TYR A 212 16.16 6.62 6.43
N GLY A 213 15.33 5.92 5.68
CA GLY A 213 14.49 4.85 6.18
C GLY A 213 13.59 4.33 5.08
N GLY A 214 13.14 3.10 5.17
CA GLY A 214 12.33 2.56 4.09
C GLY A 214 11.63 1.27 4.41
N ILE A 215 10.45 1.11 3.80
CA ILE A 215 9.66 -0.09 3.91
C ILE A 215 9.09 -0.51 2.56
N THR A 216 8.89 -1.80 2.39
CA THR A 216 7.97 -2.37 1.40
C THR A 216 6.94 -3.20 2.14
N SER A 217 5.71 -3.18 1.65
CA SER A 217 4.65 -4.05 2.18
C SER A 217 4.00 -4.82 1.04
N ALA A 218 3.42 -5.97 1.34
CA ALA A 218 2.66 -6.74 0.39
C ALA A 218 1.38 -7.27 1.02
N GLY A 219 0.29 -7.25 0.26
CA GLY A 219 -0.92 -7.95 0.62
C GLY A 219 -1.70 -8.38 -0.60
N GLY A 220 -2.25 -9.58 -0.55
CA GLY A 220 -3.07 -10.14 -1.63
C GLY A 220 -4.10 -11.15 -1.12
N ARG A 221 -4.92 -11.65 -2.04
CA ARG A 221 -5.90 -12.70 -1.77
C ARG A 221 -6.07 -13.63 -2.98
N LYS A 222 -6.21 -14.92 -2.73
CA LYS A 222 -6.65 -15.93 -3.70
C LYS A 222 -7.62 -16.91 -3.06
N GLY A 223 -8.89 -16.82 -3.45
CA GLY A 223 -9.96 -17.62 -2.83
C GLY A 223 -10.02 -17.34 -1.31
N PRO A 224 -9.87 -18.38 -0.46
CA PRO A 224 -9.84 -18.24 0.99
C PRO A 224 -8.49 -17.80 1.55
N VAL A 225 -7.41 -17.84 0.76
CA VAL A 225 -6.06 -17.56 1.24
C VAL A 225 -5.74 -16.08 1.11
N PHE A 226 -5.36 -15.47 2.22
CA PHE A 226 -4.87 -14.10 2.32
C PHE A 226 -3.37 -14.11 2.63
N SER A 227 -2.70 -13.03 2.24
CA SER A 227 -1.28 -12.86 2.50
C SER A 227 -0.99 -11.49 3.10
N SER A 228 0.08 -11.42 3.91
CA SER A 228 0.64 -10.15 4.38
C SER A 228 2.15 -10.25 4.49
N MET A 229 2.85 -9.16 4.20
CA MET A 229 4.29 -9.03 4.37
C MET A 229 4.63 -7.56 4.61
N LEU A 230 5.60 -7.29 5.47
CA LEU A 230 6.24 -5.99 5.59
C LEU A 230 7.73 -6.17 5.89
N LYS A 231 8.57 -5.42 5.18
CA LYS A 231 10.02 -5.47 5.33
C LYS A 231 10.67 -4.09 5.27
N ARG A 232 11.81 -3.97 5.95
CA ARG A 232 12.76 -2.85 5.79
C ARG A 232 13.33 -2.84 4.39
N VAL A 233 13.58 -1.64 3.88
CA VAL A 233 14.27 -1.41 2.61
C VAL A 233 15.21 -0.24 2.77
N GLU A 234 16.51 -0.49 2.60
CA GLU A 234 17.51 0.57 2.61
C GLU A 234 17.42 1.41 1.33
N PRO A 235 17.20 2.75 1.44
CA PRO A 235 17.25 3.67 0.31
C PRO A 235 18.69 3.89 -0.20
N ASP A 236 18.87 4.07 -1.51
CA ASP A 236 20.13 4.48 -2.12
C ASP A 236 20.40 5.97 -1.82
N PRO A 237 21.42 6.30 -1.03
CA PRO A 237 21.72 7.68 -0.67
C PRO A 237 22.06 8.56 -1.88
N ASN A 238 22.41 7.98 -3.04
CA ASN A 238 22.76 8.69 -4.26
C ASN A 238 21.57 8.80 -5.23
N ARG A 239 20.36 8.41 -4.84
CA ARG A 239 19.19 8.43 -5.74
C ARG A 239 18.89 9.82 -6.29
N PHE A 240 19.06 10.86 -5.47
CA PHE A 240 18.77 12.24 -5.85
C PHE A 240 19.97 13.14 -5.58
N SER A 241 20.41 13.86 -6.61
CA SER A 241 21.50 14.86 -6.53
C SER A 241 21.00 16.30 -6.40
N GLU A 242 19.71 16.51 -6.65
CA GLU A 242 19.07 17.84 -6.62
C GLU A 242 17.87 17.82 -5.68
N PRO A 243 17.62 18.92 -4.96
CA PRO A 243 16.44 19.04 -4.12
C PRO A 243 15.16 19.07 -4.95
N VAL A 244 14.04 18.94 -4.28
CA VAL A 244 12.71 19.04 -4.87
C VAL A 244 11.89 20.04 -4.07
N ASP A 245 11.19 20.96 -4.74
CA ASP A 245 10.38 21.99 -4.08
C ASP A 245 8.89 21.65 -4.09
N GLU A 246 8.45 20.80 -5.02
CA GLU A 246 7.06 20.42 -5.19
C GLU A 246 6.94 18.91 -5.42
N PRO A 247 5.85 18.26 -4.95
CA PRO A 247 5.60 16.87 -5.28
C PRO A 247 5.67 16.65 -6.80
N THR A 248 6.38 15.61 -7.24
CA THR A 248 6.57 15.33 -8.66
C THR A 248 6.65 13.83 -8.91
N LEU A 249 6.32 13.42 -10.13
CA LEU A 249 6.53 12.04 -10.57
C LEU A 249 7.99 11.87 -11.00
N VAL A 250 8.58 10.76 -10.57
CA VAL A 250 9.93 10.33 -10.92
C VAL A 250 9.88 8.86 -11.32
N GLU A 251 10.90 8.39 -12.05
CA GLU A 251 11.08 6.96 -12.26
C GLU A 251 11.24 6.24 -10.92
N GLU A 252 10.84 4.97 -10.88
CA GLU A 252 11.10 4.10 -9.73
C GLU A 252 12.61 3.98 -9.42
N GLY A 253 12.93 3.76 -8.15
CA GLY A 253 14.30 3.53 -7.70
C GLY A 253 14.78 2.09 -7.94
N GLU A 254 16.08 1.84 -7.76
CA GLU A 254 16.64 0.49 -7.88
C GLU A 254 16.09 -0.46 -6.81
N GLU A 255 15.66 0.08 -5.67
CA GLU A 255 15.00 -0.66 -4.58
C GLU A 255 13.68 -1.28 -5.05
N ALA A 256 12.95 -0.61 -5.95
CA ALA A 256 11.72 -1.16 -6.52
C ALA A 256 12.05 -2.41 -7.34
N ARG A 257 13.08 -2.36 -8.18
CA ARG A 257 13.53 -3.49 -9.01
C ARG A 257 14.15 -4.62 -8.18
N ARG A 258 14.91 -4.27 -7.12
CA ARG A 258 15.49 -5.22 -6.18
C ARG A 258 14.39 -5.98 -5.45
N THR A 259 13.43 -5.27 -4.87
CA THR A 259 12.30 -5.88 -4.14
C THR A 259 11.41 -6.70 -5.05
N GLU A 260 11.18 -6.28 -6.31
CA GLU A 260 10.50 -7.09 -7.32
C GLU A 260 11.21 -8.44 -7.52
N ARG A 261 12.53 -8.41 -7.76
CA ARG A 261 13.34 -9.60 -8.05
C ARG A 261 13.45 -10.56 -6.85
N GLU A 262 13.56 -10.02 -5.65
CA GLU A 262 13.82 -10.80 -4.43
C GLU A 262 12.54 -11.37 -3.82
N LEU A 263 11.44 -10.63 -3.88
CA LEU A 263 10.23 -10.95 -3.11
C LEU A 263 9.10 -11.50 -3.97
N LEU A 264 9.06 -11.20 -5.27
CA LEU A 264 7.99 -11.74 -6.11
C LEU A 264 8.34 -13.14 -6.62
N PRO A 265 7.35 -14.05 -6.69
CA PRO A 265 7.54 -15.35 -7.34
C PRO A 265 7.98 -15.21 -8.80
N GLU A 266 8.70 -16.22 -9.30
CA GLU A 266 9.10 -16.25 -10.71
C GLU A 266 7.89 -16.13 -11.65
N GLY A 267 7.99 -15.25 -12.64
CA GLY A 267 6.91 -14.98 -13.59
C GLY A 267 5.84 -14.01 -13.12
N ALA A 268 5.93 -13.46 -11.91
CA ALA A 268 5.09 -12.35 -11.48
C ALA A 268 5.36 -11.10 -12.35
N ILE A 269 4.30 -10.39 -12.71
CA ILE A 269 4.34 -9.18 -13.54
C ILE A 269 3.93 -7.99 -12.67
N VAL A 270 4.78 -6.96 -12.63
CA VAL A 270 4.52 -5.70 -11.92
C VAL A 270 3.89 -4.65 -12.83
N LEU A 271 2.89 -3.96 -12.28
CA LEU A 271 2.25 -2.75 -12.79
C LEU A 271 2.64 -1.56 -11.93
#